data_AF-A0A2Z4MNA1-F1
#
_entry.id   AF-A0A2Z4MNA1-F1
#
_cell.length_a   1.000
_cell.length_b   1.000
_cell.length_c   1.000
_cell.angle_alpha   90.00
_cell.angle_beta   90.00
_cell.angle_gamma   90.00
#
_symmetry.space_group_name_H-M   'P 1'
#
loop_
_entity.id
_entity.type
_entity.pdbx_description
1 polymer ?
#
loop_
_entity_poly.entity_id
_entity_poly.type
_entity_poly.pdbx_seq_one_letter_code
_entity_poly.pdbx_strand_id
1 'polypeptide(L)'
;MAQNPSNEARRQLLEDAKTIAVVGLSNKPDRTSYMVSQAMQNAGYKIVPVNPVIAGETVLGEKVLASLTEIDQPVDIVNVFRRSEDILPVAQEALKMQNKPKVFWMQQGIANEEAAKLVADQGIEVVQDMCIKVDHALLRVGK
;
A
#
# COMPACT_ATOMS: atom_id res chain seq x y z
N MET A 1 -7.00 16.55 -10.55
CA MET A 1 -6.99 15.11 -10.23
C MET A 1 -6.46 14.31 -11.42
N ALA A 2 -5.27 13.72 -11.28
CA ALA A 2 -4.79 12.73 -12.23
C ALA A 2 -5.76 11.53 -12.26
N GLN A 3 -6.06 11.02 -13.45
CA GLN A 3 -6.95 9.88 -13.61
C GLN A 3 -6.25 8.61 -13.12
N ASN A 4 -6.94 7.80 -12.31
CA ASN A 4 -6.42 6.47 -11.94
C ASN A 4 -6.17 5.61 -13.19
N PRO A 5 -5.22 4.65 -13.14
CA PRO A 5 -5.03 3.69 -14.21
C PRO A 5 -6.34 2.95 -14.55
N SER A 6 -6.46 2.48 -15.78
CA SER A 6 -7.64 1.72 -16.22
C SER A 6 -7.87 0.46 -15.37
N ASN A 7 -9.07 -0.10 -15.39
CA ASN A 7 -9.37 -1.35 -14.67
C ASN A 7 -8.42 -2.49 -15.08
N GLU A 8 -8.07 -2.59 -16.37
CA GLU A 8 -7.11 -3.56 -16.90
C GLU A 8 -5.70 -3.30 -16.35
N ALA A 9 -5.25 -2.04 -16.34
CA ALA A 9 -3.96 -1.69 -15.78
C ALA A 9 -3.89 -2.00 -14.28
N ARG A 10 -4.90 -1.62 -13.49
CA ARG A 10 -4.94 -1.94 -12.04
C ARG A 10 -4.99 -3.45 -11.79
N ARG A 11 -5.69 -4.21 -12.63
CA ARG A 11 -5.68 -5.67 -12.57
C ARG A 11 -4.27 -6.21 -12.76
N GLN A 12 -3.57 -5.78 -13.82
CA GLN A 12 -2.20 -6.22 -14.11
C GLN A 12 -1.23 -5.89 -12.98
N LEU A 13 -1.30 -4.66 -12.43
CA LEU A 13 -0.50 -4.25 -11.28
C LEU A 13 -0.69 -5.19 -10.07
N LEU A 14 -1.92 -5.64 -9.82
CA LEU A 14 -2.23 -6.57 -8.74
C LEU A 14 -1.77 -8.00 -9.05
N GLU A 15 -1.96 -8.50 -10.28
CA GLU A 15 -1.49 -9.83 -10.70
C GLU A 15 0.04 -9.94 -10.57
N ASP A 16 0.78 -8.91 -10.98
CA ASP A 16 2.25 -8.89 -10.94
C ASP A 16 2.84 -8.71 -9.54
N ALA A 17 2.12 -8.00 -8.66
CA ALA A 17 2.62 -7.67 -7.31
C ALA A 17 2.65 -8.91 -6.41
N LYS A 18 3.72 -9.09 -5.62
CA LYS A 18 3.84 -10.19 -4.65
C LYS A 18 3.85 -9.68 -3.22
N THR A 19 4.50 -8.54 -2.99
CA THR A 19 4.69 -7.98 -1.65
C THR A 19 4.01 -6.62 -1.54
N ILE A 20 3.20 -6.44 -0.50
CA ILE A 20 2.49 -5.20 -0.19
C ILE A 20 2.98 -4.67 1.16
N ALA A 21 3.62 -3.50 1.17
CA ALA A 21 3.86 -2.77 2.41
C ALA A 21 2.59 -2.00 2.79
N VAL A 22 2.10 -2.19 4.02
CA VAL A 22 0.86 -1.55 4.49
C VAL A 22 1.16 -0.52 5.55
N VAL A 23 1.11 0.75 5.14
CA VAL A 23 1.36 1.90 6.01
C VAL A 23 0.11 2.24 6.81
N GLY A 24 0.22 2.23 8.14
CA GLY A 24 -0.91 2.39 9.06
C GLY A 24 -1.66 1.08 9.32
N LEU A 25 -1.01 -0.09 9.18
CA LEU A 25 -1.61 -1.33 9.61
C LEU A 25 -1.86 -1.30 11.13
N SER A 26 -3.10 -1.54 11.55
CA SER A 26 -3.46 -1.63 12.96
C SER A 26 -3.40 -3.09 13.42
N ASN A 27 -3.06 -3.33 14.69
CA ASN A 27 -3.18 -4.62 15.37
C ASN A 27 -4.63 -4.95 15.80
N LYS A 28 -5.58 -4.04 15.59
CA LYS A 28 -6.99 -4.22 15.98
C LYS A 28 -7.82 -4.84 14.84
N PRO A 29 -8.46 -6.01 15.03
CA PRO A 29 -9.17 -6.71 13.96
C PRO A 29 -10.37 -5.97 13.35
N ASP A 30 -10.99 -5.04 14.08
CA ASP A 30 -12.13 -4.22 13.64
C ASP A 30 -11.71 -3.07 12.70
N ARG A 31 -10.40 -2.80 12.59
CA ARG A 31 -9.89 -1.71 11.75
C ARG A 31 -9.82 -2.15 10.30
N THR A 32 -10.24 -1.27 9.40
CA THR A 32 -10.21 -1.51 7.95
C THR A 32 -8.83 -1.92 7.44
N SER A 33 -7.75 -1.30 7.94
CA SER A 33 -6.39 -1.68 7.54
C SER A 33 -6.06 -3.13 7.87
N TYR A 34 -6.51 -3.64 9.04
CA TYR A 34 -6.37 -5.05 9.41
C TYR A 34 -7.17 -5.94 8.46
N MET A 35 -8.48 -5.70 8.32
CA MET A 35 -9.36 -6.54 7.52
C MET A 35 -8.96 -6.61 6.04
N VAL A 36 -8.55 -5.48 5.46
CA VAL A 36 -8.09 -5.43 4.07
C VAL A 36 -6.77 -6.17 3.92
N SER A 37 -5.81 -5.97 4.83
CA SER A 37 -4.51 -6.65 4.75
C SER A 37 -4.63 -8.15 4.95
N GLN A 38 -5.49 -8.60 5.88
CA GLN A 38 -5.80 -10.02 6.06
C GLN A 38 -6.41 -10.62 4.78
N ALA A 39 -7.34 -9.91 4.12
CA ALA A 39 -7.93 -10.37 2.88
C ALA A 39 -6.90 -10.49 1.75
N MET A 40 -6.00 -9.51 1.63
CA MET A 40 -4.91 -9.57 0.65
C MET A 40 -3.90 -10.68 1.00
N GLN A 41 -3.58 -10.90 2.28
CA GLN A 41 -2.73 -12.02 2.69
C GLN A 41 -3.35 -13.38 2.32
N ASN A 42 -4.65 -13.55 2.58
CA ASN A 42 -5.41 -14.75 2.21
C ASN A 42 -5.49 -14.95 0.68
N ALA A 43 -5.37 -13.88 -0.10
CA ALA A 43 -5.26 -13.91 -1.55
C ALA A 43 -3.83 -14.19 -2.06
N GLY A 44 -2.89 -14.54 -1.18
CA GLY A 44 -1.54 -14.98 -1.54
C GLY A 44 -0.49 -13.88 -1.62
N TYR A 45 -0.78 -12.65 -1.16
CA TYR A 45 0.21 -11.59 -1.08
C TYR A 45 1.01 -11.67 0.22
N LYS A 46 2.31 -11.35 0.16
CA LYS A 46 3.10 -11.10 1.36
C LYS A 46 2.79 -9.69 1.89
N ILE A 47 2.43 -9.58 3.17
CA ILE A 47 2.17 -8.29 3.82
C ILE A 47 3.40 -7.87 4.62
N VAL A 48 3.80 -6.60 4.51
CA VAL A 48 4.84 -5.99 5.34
C VAL A 48 4.19 -4.84 6.13
N PRO A 49 3.93 -5.01 7.43
CA PRO A 49 3.29 -3.96 8.22
C PRO A 49 4.24 -2.80 8.53
N VAL A 50 3.77 -1.58 8.32
CA VAL A 50 4.49 -0.35 8.70
C VAL A 50 3.59 0.50 9.59
N ASN A 51 3.96 0.65 10.86
CA ASN A 51 3.27 1.53 11.80
C ASN A 51 4.17 1.88 12.98
N PRO A 52 4.66 3.14 13.10
CA PRO A 52 5.60 3.53 14.15
C PRO A 52 5.03 3.40 15.57
N VAL A 53 3.70 3.46 15.74
CA VAL A 53 3.05 3.43 17.06
C VAL A 53 3.15 2.04 17.71
N ILE A 54 3.20 0.98 16.90
CA ILE A 54 3.21 -0.42 17.34
C ILE A 54 4.42 -1.18 16.76
N ALA A 55 5.49 -0.44 16.42
CA ALA A 55 6.69 -1.03 15.86
C ALA A 55 7.28 -2.08 16.82
N GLY A 56 7.71 -3.22 16.27
CA GLY A 56 8.18 -4.37 17.05
C GLY A 56 7.10 -5.36 17.48
N GLU A 57 5.81 -4.99 17.41
CA GLU A 57 4.71 -5.95 17.58
C GLU A 57 4.61 -6.91 16.39
N THR A 58 3.75 -7.92 16.51
CA THR A 58 3.40 -8.86 15.43
C THR A 58 1.93 -8.68 15.05
N VAL A 59 1.67 -8.47 13.77
CA VAL A 59 0.31 -8.33 13.22
C VAL A 59 0.22 -9.21 11.98
N LEU A 60 -0.83 -10.04 11.90
CA LEU A 60 -1.00 -11.00 10.79
C LEU A 60 0.19 -11.96 10.61
N GLY A 61 0.89 -12.29 11.70
CA GLY A 61 2.08 -13.14 11.68
C GLY A 61 3.37 -12.45 11.22
N GLU A 62 3.30 -11.15 10.90
CA GLU A 62 4.43 -10.37 10.38
C GLU A 62 4.89 -9.33 11.42
N LYS A 63 6.20 -9.10 11.52
CA LYS A 63 6.76 -8.10 12.42
C LYS A 63 6.49 -6.69 11.88
N VAL A 64 5.98 -5.81 12.73
CA VAL A 64 5.70 -4.41 12.37
C VAL A 64 6.98 -3.58 12.39
N LEU A 65 7.23 -2.88 11.29
CA LEU A 65 8.32 -1.92 11.13
C LEU A 65 7.87 -0.50 11.44
N ALA A 66 8.80 0.37 11.83
CA ALA A 66 8.47 1.76 12.16
C ALA A 66 8.34 2.65 10.93
N SER A 67 9.06 2.32 9.85
CA SER A 67 9.17 3.13 8.62
C SER A 67 9.26 2.25 7.38
N LEU A 68 8.90 2.80 6.21
CA LEU A 68 9.15 2.14 4.93
C LEU A 68 10.66 1.94 4.66
N THR A 69 11.52 2.80 5.19
CA THR A 69 12.98 2.72 5.02
C THR A 69 13.65 1.57 5.77
N GLU A 70 12.96 0.96 6.75
CA GLU A 70 13.44 -0.24 7.44
C GLU A 70 13.22 -1.53 6.64
N ILE A 71 12.47 -1.47 5.53
CA ILE A 71 12.20 -2.65 4.70
C ILE A 71 13.44 -2.98 3.88
N ASP A 72 14.05 -4.13 4.17
CA ASP A 72 15.27 -4.66 3.53
C ASP A 72 14.98 -5.54 2.29
N GLN A 73 13.72 -5.87 2.05
CA GLN A 73 13.25 -6.68 0.92
C GLN A 73 12.50 -5.85 -0.13
N PRO A 74 12.42 -6.30 -1.39
CA PRO A 74 11.60 -5.64 -2.40
C PRO A 74 10.10 -5.60 -2.03
N VAL A 75 9.46 -4.46 -2.31
CA VAL A 75 8.02 -4.23 -2.18
C VAL A 75 7.48 -3.80 -3.53
N ASP A 76 6.38 -4.40 -3.98
CA ASP A 76 5.75 -4.03 -5.26
C ASP A 76 4.76 -2.88 -5.07
N ILE A 77 3.98 -2.92 -3.97
CA ILE A 77 2.93 -1.94 -3.67
C ILE A 77 3.13 -1.36 -2.26
N VAL A 78 3.15 -0.04 -2.15
CA VAL A 78 2.94 0.67 -0.88
C VAL A 78 1.47 1.03 -0.77
N ASN A 79 0.75 0.41 0.16
CA ASN A 79 -0.68 0.58 0.39
C ASN A 79 -0.93 1.39 1.68
N VAL A 80 -1.61 2.53 1.57
CA VAL A 80 -1.62 3.56 2.61
C VAL A 80 -3.00 3.74 3.24
N PHE A 81 -3.07 3.62 4.57
CA PHE A 81 -4.26 3.84 5.41
C PHE A 81 -4.12 5.06 6.34
N ARG A 82 -3.29 6.03 5.96
CA ARG A 82 -3.12 7.30 6.67
C ARG A 82 -4.09 8.36 6.14
N ARG A 83 -4.37 9.39 6.93
CA ARG A 83 -5.21 10.51 6.48
C ARG A 83 -4.53 11.25 5.33
N SER A 84 -5.30 11.87 4.44
CA SER A 84 -4.78 12.61 3.27
C SER A 84 -3.69 13.64 3.60
N GLU A 85 -3.80 14.30 4.76
CA GLU A 85 -2.83 15.27 5.29
C GLU A 85 -1.47 14.65 5.66
N ASP A 86 -1.45 13.34 5.97
CA ASP A 86 -0.25 12.59 6.35
C ASP A 86 0.40 11.86 5.14
N ILE A 87 -0.16 11.96 3.93
CA ILE A 87 0.31 11.16 2.79
C ILE A 87 1.63 11.67 2.21
N LEU A 88 1.85 12.99 2.17
CA LEU A 88 3.06 13.55 1.58
C LEU A 88 4.35 13.05 2.27
N PRO A 89 4.44 13.03 3.62
CA PRO A 89 5.56 12.38 4.30
C PRO A 89 5.74 10.89 3.95
N VAL A 90 4.65 10.13 3.80
CA VAL A 90 4.70 8.70 3.43
C VAL A 90 5.23 8.53 2.00
N ALA A 91 4.81 9.38 1.07
CA ALA A 91 5.33 9.39 -0.29
C ALA A 91 6.83 9.70 -0.33
N GLN A 92 7.28 10.72 0.43
CA GLN A 92 8.71 11.05 0.56
C GLN A 92 9.51 9.90 1.16
N GLU A 93 8.94 9.16 2.12
CA GLU A 93 9.58 7.99 2.71
C GLU A 93 9.67 6.82 1.71
N ALA A 94 8.60 6.57 0.94
CA ALA A 94 8.59 5.55 -0.11
C ALA A 94 9.69 5.78 -1.17
N LEU A 95 9.98 7.05 -1.49
CA LEU A 95 11.07 7.40 -2.41
C LEU A 95 12.48 7.18 -1.84
N LYS A 96 12.61 7.06 -0.52
CA LYS A 96 13.87 6.79 0.19
C LYS A 96 14.11 5.31 0.46
N MET A 97 13.13 4.45 0.15
CA MET A 97 13.31 3.01 0.25
C MET A 97 14.49 2.56 -0.61
N GLN A 98 15.24 1.54 -0.14
CA GLN A 98 16.33 0.95 -0.92
C GLN A 98 15.83 0.40 -2.26
N ASN A 99 14.65 -0.22 -2.24
CA ASN A 99 13.94 -0.68 -3.43
C ASN A 99 12.66 0.14 -3.58
N LYS A 100 12.60 1.00 -4.59
CA LYS A 100 11.40 1.81 -4.86
C LYS A 100 10.23 0.88 -5.22
N PRO A 101 9.02 1.14 -4.69
CA PRO A 101 7.84 0.38 -5.09
C PRO A 101 7.43 0.71 -6.52
N LYS A 102 6.69 -0.19 -7.16
CA LYS A 102 6.11 0.06 -8.48
C LYS A 102 4.81 0.84 -8.38
N VAL A 103 4.07 0.67 -7.29
CA VAL A 103 2.75 1.27 -7.08
C VAL A 103 2.67 1.94 -5.72
N PHE A 104 2.12 3.14 -5.69
CA PHE A 104 1.69 3.84 -4.49
C PHE A 104 0.16 3.90 -4.45
N TRP A 105 -0.45 3.11 -3.57
CA TRP A 105 -1.89 2.89 -3.48
C TRP A 105 -2.46 3.60 -2.25
N MET A 106 -3.17 4.70 -2.47
CA MET A 106 -3.95 5.38 -1.45
C MET A 106 -5.34 4.75 -1.37
N GLN A 107 -5.71 4.26 -0.18
CA GLN A 107 -6.97 3.56 0.03
C GLN A 107 -8.19 4.46 -0.18
N GLN A 108 -9.37 3.84 -0.23
CA GLN A 108 -10.64 4.54 -0.36
C GLN A 108 -10.78 5.65 0.70
N GLY A 109 -11.21 6.83 0.24
CA GLY A 109 -11.31 8.06 1.01
C GLY A 109 -10.00 8.86 1.14
N ILE A 110 -8.91 8.40 0.53
CA ILE A 110 -7.58 9.02 0.64
C ILE A 110 -7.11 9.44 -0.76
N ALA A 111 -6.77 10.72 -0.87
CA ALA A 111 -6.17 11.32 -2.06
C ALA A 111 -5.27 12.47 -1.64
N ASN A 112 -4.16 12.66 -2.36
CA ASN A 112 -3.24 13.77 -2.15
C ASN A 112 -2.51 14.06 -3.46
N GLU A 113 -2.86 15.17 -4.13
CA GLU A 113 -2.34 15.48 -5.46
C GLU A 113 -0.83 15.76 -5.46
N GLU A 114 -0.32 16.39 -4.41
CA GLU A 114 1.11 16.68 -4.27
C GLU A 114 1.92 15.40 -4.13
N ALA A 115 1.49 14.50 -3.25
CA ALA A 115 2.12 13.20 -3.05
C ALA A 115 2.02 12.32 -4.30
N ALA A 116 0.86 12.31 -4.97
CA ALA A 116 0.65 11.60 -6.22
C ALA A 116 1.64 12.09 -7.30
N LYS A 117 1.75 13.41 -7.48
CA LYS A 117 2.71 13.98 -8.42
C LYS A 117 4.15 13.63 -8.07
N LEU A 118 4.51 13.75 -6.79
CA LEU A 118 5.86 13.48 -6.30
C LEU A 118 6.34 12.06 -6.64
N VAL A 119 5.51 11.04 -6.42
CA VAL A 119 5.89 9.65 -6.71
C VAL A 119 5.78 9.32 -8.20
N ALA A 120 4.79 9.89 -8.90
CA ALA A 120 4.64 9.71 -10.35
C ALA A 120 5.82 10.29 -11.14
N ASP A 121 6.34 11.45 -10.73
CA ASP A 121 7.54 12.06 -11.31
C ASP A 121 8.81 11.17 -11.14
N GLN A 122 8.73 10.13 -10.30
CA GLN A 122 9.77 9.13 -10.09
C GLN A 122 9.48 7.78 -10.77
N GLY A 123 8.44 7.72 -11.62
CA GLY A 123 8.04 6.51 -12.34
C GLY A 123 7.25 5.50 -11.51
N ILE A 124 6.65 5.92 -10.40
CA ILE A 124 5.80 5.06 -9.56
C ILE A 124 4.34 5.27 -9.97
N GLU A 125 3.65 4.18 -10.28
CA GLU A 125 2.22 4.21 -10.61
C GLU A 125 1.40 4.62 -9.39
N VAL A 126 0.38 5.45 -9.59
CA VAL A 126 -0.45 5.97 -8.50
C VAL A 126 -1.88 5.48 -8.63
N VAL A 127 -2.42 4.93 -7.55
CA VAL A 127 -3.84 4.65 -7.41
C VAL A 127 -4.37 5.43 -6.20
N GLN A 128 -5.43 6.20 -6.39
CA GLN A 128 -6.05 7.04 -5.36
C GLN A 128 -7.51 6.70 -5.12
N ASP A 129 -7.98 6.87 -3.90
CA ASP A 129 -9.40 6.71 -3.53
C ASP A 129 -9.99 5.35 -3.92
N MET A 130 -9.18 4.28 -3.86
CA MET A 130 -9.62 2.92 -4.23
C MET A 130 -9.28 1.93 -3.14
N CYS A 131 -10.21 1.02 -2.83
CA CYS A 131 -9.93 -0.07 -1.91
C CYS A 131 -9.28 -1.24 -2.66
N ILE A 132 -8.02 -1.54 -2.34
CA ILE A 132 -7.26 -2.63 -2.99
C ILE A 132 -7.97 -3.99 -2.94
N LYS A 133 -8.67 -4.31 -1.84
CA LYS A 133 -9.47 -5.55 -1.71
C LYS A 133 -10.64 -5.57 -2.67
N VAL A 134 -11.32 -4.43 -2.83
CA VAL A 134 -12.48 -4.31 -3.73
C VAL A 134 -12.01 -4.43 -5.18
N ASP A 135 -10.92 -3.75 -5.55
CA ASP A 135 -10.33 -3.90 -6.88
C ASP A 135 -9.87 -5.32 -7.14
N HIS A 136 -9.16 -5.95 -6.20
CA HIS A 136 -8.76 -7.35 -6.31
C HIS A 136 -9.95 -8.28 -6.64
N ALA A 137 -11.06 -8.11 -5.91
CA ALA A 137 -12.26 -8.92 -6.08
C ALA A 137 -13.02 -8.61 -7.38
N LEU A 138 -13.28 -7.33 -7.68
CA LEU A 138 -14.06 -6.91 -8.84
C LEU A 138 -13.31 -7.19 -10.16
N LEU A 139 -11.99 -7.01 -10.16
CA LEU A 139 -11.15 -7.20 -11.34
C LEU A 139 -10.78 -8.67 -11.57
N ARG A 140 -11.20 -9.58 -10.68
CA ARG A 140 -10.96 -11.03 -10.76
C ARG A 140 -9.48 -11.35 -10.96
N VAL A 141 -8.64 -10.75 -10.12
CA VAL A 141 -7.19 -10.97 -10.09
C VAL A 141 -6.92 -12.45 -9.81
N GLY A 142 -6.22 -13.12 -10.72
CA GLY A 142 -5.87 -14.53 -10.61
C GLY A 142 -4.53 -14.71 -9.91
N LYS A 143 -4.55 -15.02 -8.61
CA LYS A 143 -3.37 -15.34 -7.81
C LYS A 143 -3.49 -16.70 -7.15
#